data_AF-A0A1I3ZCN2-F1
#
_entry.id   AF-A0A1I3ZCN2-F1
#
_cell.length_a   1.000
_cell.length_b   1.000
_cell.length_c   1.000
_cell.angle_alpha   90.00
_cell.angle_beta   90.00
_cell.angle_gamma   90.00
#
_symmetry.space_group_name_H-M   'P 1'
#
loop_
_entity.id
_entity.type
_entity.pdbx_description
1 polymer ?
#
loop_
_entity_poly.entity_id
_entity_poly.type
_entity_poly.pdbx_seq_one_letter_code
_entity_poly.pdbx_strand_id
1 'polypeptide(L)'
;MKTMLRRFGVLIAALAWLVALPQLASAQGVDVVARGLAAQASANLPGSRLQTFEVPPGLGWDQATYPITPTARQMADGTWVGDAGLSVKGLFPGYASWPTYYVNVNTGNNANDCLSFASACKSLYQPLVKAAAASQTSIYIKAQCGVGVEFDRNNGFTLGGVVTTIQNINVLAEAIGGRCTVGAIQPALTWTASGDGYTAPLSTTVTRVFDKLARDRFGNYVEFKKQLTQSSALTGMDTWSQISNVMALRRSDGLAPTAANTLVLVSTKNVYLDGANQINFALTGATPADGFDLVGGDAAAFRVAFTGGVGGPKVVIALENCSLKYSGTTVASGAVGDYAVEGVNGLSYVNNCTMGASGRDATNQHNALGADSSVLWNNVTAYDTGKISIYDSNNLVTGHDAMKMVIICARGSAARGVSAHFINTVKVAMFCPQISGSLGDLMNTAGGNNPTEFKAEDNVEAWIDEGNLKPTASSGYGILLSGAAKLHLRNTPVFGKTVIQGTATVDAY
;
A
#
# COMPACT_ATOMS: atom_id res chain seq x y z
N MET A 1 43.47 24.88 -23.78
CA MET A 1 42.22 25.62 -24.07
C MET A 1 41.04 24.71 -24.44
N LYS A 2 41.18 23.75 -25.37
CA LYS A 2 40.11 22.79 -25.74
C LYS A 2 39.64 21.84 -24.60
N THR A 3 40.47 21.62 -23.58
CA THR A 3 40.14 20.78 -22.42
C THR A 3 39.39 21.50 -21.29
N MET A 4 39.43 22.84 -21.23
CA MET A 4 38.63 23.61 -20.26
C MET A 4 37.16 23.74 -20.70
N LEU A 5 36.89 23.87 -22.00
CA LEU A 5 35.54 23.99 -22.54
C LEU A 5 34.68 22.72 -22.36
N ARG A 6 35.30 21.52 -22.34
CA ARG A 6 34.57 20.27 -22.04
C ARG A 6 34.16 20.14 -20.57
N ARG A 7 34.91 20.72 -19.63
CA ARG A 7 34.55 20.70 -18.20
C ARG A 7 33.47 21.72 -17.86
N PHE A 8 33.40 22.85 -18.56
CA PHE A 8 32.32 23.82 -18.41
C PHE A 8 30.98 23.37 -19.02
N GLY A 9 30.98 22.64 -20.14
CA GLY A 9 29.75 22.09 -20.73
C GLY A 9 29.05 21.06 -19.84
N VAL A 10 29.82 20.23 -19.13
CA VAL A 10 29.28 19.23 -18.18
C VAL A 10 28.75 19.92 -16.91
N LEU A 11 29.37 21.02 -16.47
CA LEU A 11 28.91 21.77 -15.29
C LEU A 11 27.61 22.54 -15.57
N ILE A 12 27.41 23.06 -16.79
CA ILE A 12 26.18 23.76 -17.19
C ILE A 12 25.03 22.75 -17.42
N ALA A 13 25.31 21.54 -17.93
CA ALA A 13 24.31 20.48 -18.01
C ALA A 13 23.89 19.97 -16.62
N ALA A 14 24.83 19.87 -15.68
CA ALA A 14 24.55 19.52 -14.28
C ALA A 14 23.78 20.63 -13.54
N LEU A 15 24.08 21.91 -13.79
CA LEU A 15 23.31 23.03 -13.23
C LEU A 15 21.92 23.17 -13.86
N ALA A 16 21.75 22.90 -15.16
CA ALA A 16 20.44 22.88 -15.81
C ALA A 16 19.55 21.73 -15.26
N TRP A 17 20.16 20.62 -14.85
CA TRP A 17 19.47 19.56 -14.10
C TRP A 17 19.12 19.96 -12.66
N LEU A 18 19.96 20.74 -11.98
CA LEU A 18 19.69 21.19 -10.60
C LEU A 18 18.60 22.27 -10.49
N VAL A 19 18.42 23.10 -11.52
CA VAL A 19 17.43 24.20 -11.49
C VAL A 19 16.02 23.73 -11.88
N ALA A 20 15.87 22.53 -12.45
CA ALA A 20 14.57 21.90 -12.74
C ALA A 20 13.98 21.09 -11.55
N LEU A 21 14.70 20.95 -10.44
CA LEU A 21 14.30 20.14 -9.29
C LEU A 21 13.18 20.68 -8.39
N PRO A 22 12.77 21.98 -8.36
CA PRO A 22 11.70 22.38 -7.45
C PRO A 22 10.30 21.89 -7.85
N GLN A 23 10.10 21.32 -9.05
CA GLN A 23 8.78 20.85 -9.51
C GLN A 23 8.66 19.32 -9.64
N LEU A 24 9.78 18.58 -9.64
CA LEU A 24 9.79 17.11 -9.57
C LEU A 24 9.66 16.57 -8.13
N ALA A 25 9.76 17.44 -7.11
CA ALA A 25 9.53 17.10 -5.70
C ALA A 25 8.03 16.93 -5.33
N SER A 26 7.12 16.92 -6.31
CA SER A 26 5.67 16.80 -6.08
C SER A 26 5.14 15.37 -6.02
N ALA A 27 5.93 14.35 -6.37
CA ALA A 27 5.39 13.00 -6.58
C ALA A 27 5.74 12.03 -5.44
N GLN A 28 4.70 11.41 -4.91
CA GLN A 28 4.71 10.23 -4.03
C GLN A 28 5.50 9.01 -4.61
N GLY A 29 6.09 9.15 -5.80
CA GLY A 29 6.84 8.14 -6.53
C GLY A 29 8.37 8.31 -6.56
N VAL A 30 8.97 9.40 -6.06
CA VAL A 30 10.45 9.55 -6.08
C VAL A 30 11.13 8.44 -5.28
N ASP A 31 10.53 8.01 -4.18
CA ASP A 31 11.05 6.94 -3.33
C ASP A 31 10.90 5.55 -3.99
N VAL A 32 9.78 5.27 -4.67
CA VAL A 32 9.54 4.00 -5.39
C VAL A 32 10.44 3.87 -6.63
N VAL A 33 10.61 4.97 -7.39
CA VAL A 33 11.42 5.03 -8.62
C VAL A 33 12.92 4.95 -8.32
N ALA A 34 13.39 5.66 -7.28
CA ALA A 34 14.81 5.62 -6.89
C ALA A 34 15.24 4.21 -6.44
N ARG A 35 14.34 3.44 -5.81
CA ARG A 35 14.59 2.07 -5.35
C ARG A 35 14.64 1.06 -6.49
N GLY A 36 13.72 1.14 -7.45
CA GLY A 36 13.72 0.27 -8.64
C GLY A 36 14.98 0.44 -9.50
N LEU A 37 15.46 1.69 -9.64
CA LEU A 37 16.71 1.99 -10.34
C LEU A 37 17.96 1.59 -9.53
N ALA A 38 17.93 1.75 -8.20
CA ALA A 38 19.04 1.35 -7.32
C ALA A 38 19.23 -0.18 -7.25
N ALA A 39 18.15 -0.97 -7.34
CA ALA A 39 18.23 -2.43 -7.40
C ALA A 39 18.94 -2.90 -8.69
N GLN A 40 18.69 -2.26 -9.84
CA GLN A 40 19.33 -2.62 -11.12
C GLN A 40 20.75 -2.04 -11.31
N ALA A 41 21.08 -0.89 -10.71
CA ALA A 41 22.37 -0.23 -10.90
C ALA A 41 23.49 -0.68 -9.93
N SER A 42 23.19 -1.50 -8.90
CA SER A 42 24.09 -1.72 -7.75
C SER A 42 25.00 -2.95 -7.83
N ALA A 43 25.08 -3.65 -8.98
CA ALA A 43 25.92 -4.85 -9.11
C ALA A 43 27.42 -4.63 -8.84
N ASN A 44 27.90 -3.38 -8.85
CA ASN A 44 29.34 -3.04 -8.73
C ASN A 44 29.68 -1.92 -7.74
N LEU A 45 28.84 -1.61 -6.74
CA LEU A 45 29.22 -0.60 -5.74
C LEU A 45 30.25 -1.19 -4.75
N PRO A 46 31.48 -0.65 -4.66
CA PRO A 46 32.46 -1.09 -3.67
C PRO A 46 31.88 -0.90 -2.25
N GLY A 47 31.87 -1.97 -1.44
CA GLY A 47 31.42 -1.93 -0.05
C GLY A 47 29.98 -2.40 0.21
N SER A 48 29.20 -2.80 -0.80
CA SER A 48 27.87 -3.41 -0.55
C SER A 48 28.00 -4.87 -0.11
N ARG A 49 27.42 -5.24 1.03
CA ARG A 49 27.27 -6.64 1.49
C ARG A 49 26.04 -7.25 0.82
N LEU A 50 26.21 -8.32 0.05
CA LEU A 50 25.13 -9.16 -0.44
C LEU A 50 24.98 -10.35 0.50
N GLN A 51 23.75 -10.66 0.90
CA GLN A 51 23.41 -11.79 1.73
C GLN A 51 22.30 -12.61 1.07
N THR A 52 22.47 -13.93 1.09
CA THR A 52 21.44 -14.88 0.68
C THR A 52 20.86 -15.50 1.94
N PHE A 53 19.55 -15.67 1.98
CA PHE A 53 18.85 -16.27 3.11
C PHE A 53 18.22 -17.59 2.69
N GLU A 54 18.22 -18.52 3.62
CA GLU A 54 17.47 -19.78 3.48
C GLU A 54 16.09 -19.60 4.10
N VAL A 55 15.05 -20.02 3.38
CA VAL A 55 13.70 -20.08 3.94
C VAL A 55 13.69 -21.18 5.01
N PRO A 56 13.34 -20.88 6.28
CA PRO A 56 13.38 -21.86 7.35
C PRO A 56 12.52 -23.09 7.00
N PRO A 57 13.04 -24.34 7.11
CA PRO A 57 12.26 -25.54 6.82
C PRO A 57 10.96 -25.63 7.65
N GLY A 58 10.98 -25.11 8.88
CA GLY A 58 9.81 -25.05 9.77
C GLY A 58 8.69 -24.11 9.32
N LEU A 59 8.95 -23.17 8.39
CA LEU A 59 7.97 -22.23 7.86
C LEU A 59 6.88 -22.94 7.05
N GLY A 60 7.21 -24.07 6.41
CA GLY A 60 6.30 -24.82 5.54
C GLY A 60 5.98 -24.11 4.22
N TRP A 61 6.88 -23.21 3.78
CA TRP A 61 6.76 -22.50 2.51
C TRP A 61 6.80 -23.47 1.32
N ASP A 62 5.91 -23.28 0.36
CA ASP A 62 5.83 -24.12 -0.84
C ASP A 62 6.85 -23.64 -1.89
N GLN A 63 8.10 -24.09 -1.74
CA GLN A 63 9.17 -23.77 -2.70
C GLN A 63 8.99 -24.41 -4.08
N ALA A 64 8.16 -25.45 -4.20
CA ALA A 64 7.88 -26.05 -5.49
C ALA A 64 6.97 -25.15 -6.32
N THR A 65 5.94 -24.55 -5.69
CA THR A 65 4.98 -23.68 -6.35
C THR A 65 5.48 -22.23 -6.46
N TYR A 66 6.13 -21.71 -5.41
CA TYR A 66 6.61 -20.32 -5.34
C TYR A 66 8.11 -20.27 -5.04
N PRO A 67 8.97 -20.64 -5.99
CA PRO A 67 10.40 -20.73 -5.75
C PRO A 67 10.99 -19.34 -5.49
N ILE A 68 11.35 -19.07 -4.24
CA ILE A 68 12.07 -17.85 -3.85
C ILE A 68 13.53 -18.14 -3.52
N THR A 69 14.42 -17.20 -3.84
CA THR A 69 15.79 -17.20 -3.33
C THR A 69 16.01 -15.83 -2.69
N PRO A 70 15.61 -15.65 -1.42
CA PRO A 70 15.68 -14.36 -0.79
C PRO A 70 17.13 -13.88 -0.72
N THR A 71 17.38 -12.71 -1.28
CA THR A 71 18.66 -12.01 -1.12
C THR A 71 18.40 -10.59 -0.64
N ALA A 72 19.38 -10.02 0.06
CA ALA A 72 19.36 -8.62 0.44
C ALA A 72 20.73 -8.00 0.22
N ARG A 73 20.75 -6.77 -0.28
CA ARG A 73 21.95 -5.95 -0.42
C ARG A 73 21.88 -4.79 0.56
N GLN A 74 22.94 -4.64 1.36
CA GLN A 74 23.12 -3.45 2.17
C GLN A 74 23.68 -2.31 1.30
N MET A 75 22.97 -1.20 1.28
CA MET A 75 23.33 0.03 0.59
C MET A 75 24.32 0.83 1.44
N ALA A 76 24.99 1.82 0.82
CA ALA A 76 26.01 2.63 1.50
C ALA A 76 25.45 3.47 2.67
N ASP A 77 24.16 3.77 2.68
CA ASP A 77 23.45 4.44 3.77
C ASP A 77 23.02 3.50 4.90
N GLY A 78 23.39 2.21 4.81
CA GLY A 78 23.04 1.16 5.76
C GLY A 78 21.65 0.56 5.55
N THR A 79 20.89 1.02 4.56
CA THR A 79 19.58 0.45 4.25
C THR A 79 19.68 -0.87 3.50
N TRP A 80 18.67 -1.75 3.65
CA TRP A 80 18.64 -3.02 2.95
C TRP A 80 17.65 -2.99 1.79
N VAL A 81 18.04 -3.55 0.65
CA VAL A 81 17.17 -3.74 -0.51
C VAL A 81 17.13 -5.23 -0.85
N GLY A 82 15.93 -5.79 -0.86
CA GLY A 82 15.67 -7.19 -1.05
C GLY A 82 15.39 -7.58 -2.49
N ASP A 83 15.60 -8.85 -2.79
CA ASP A 83 15.10 -9.51 -3.98
C ASP A 83 14.60 -10.90 -3.58
N ALA A 84 13.37 -11.22 -3.98
CA ALA A 84 12.77 -12.54 -3.77
C ALA A 84 13.15 -13.54 -4.87
N GLY A 85 13.66 -13.05 -6.02
CA GLY A 85 13.87 -13.84 -7.22
C GLY A 85 12.58 -14.09 -8.02
N LEU A 86 11.51 -13.33 -7.75
CA LEU A 86 10.22 -13.42 -8.42
C LEU A 86 9.86 -12.08 -9.08
N SER A 87 9.22 -12.14 -10.24
CA SER A 87 8.59 -10.97 -10.88
C SER A 87 7.08 -11.17 -10.91
N VAL A 88 6.33 -10.07 -10.76
CA VAL A 88 4.86 -10.15 -10.80
C VAL A 88 4.35 -10.74 -12.10
N LYS A 89 4.87 -10.30 -13.26
CA LYS A 89 4.50 -10.89 -14.56
C LYS A 89 4.88 -12.36 -14.69
N GLY A 90 5.99 -12.78 -14.06
CA GLY A 90 6.43 -14.18 -14.06
C GLY A 90 5.47 -15.13 -13.33
N LEU A 91 4.69 -14.61 -12.36
CA LEU A 91 3.65 -15.38 -11.66
C LEU A 91 2.37 -15.57 -12.49
N PHE A 92 2.29 -14.96 -13.68
CA PHE A 92 1.13 -15.03 -14.58
C PHE A 92 1.57 -15.62 -15.93
N PRO A 93 2.02 -16.88 -15.97
CA PRO A 93 2.53 -17.47 -17.20
C PRO A 93 1.48 -17.42 -18.31
N GLY A 94 1.88 -16.97 -19.50
CA GLY A 94 0.99 -16.82 -20.65
C GLY A 94 0.17 -15.53 -20.67
N TYR A 95 0.38 -14.57 -19.76
CA TYR A 95 -0.34 -13.28 -19.80
C TYR A 95 -0.20 -12.56 -21.16
N ALA A 96 0.91 -12.78 -21.87
CA ALA A 96 1.17 -12.19 -23.18
C ALA A 96 0.21 -12.68 -24.29
N SER A 97 -0.46 -13.83 -24.11
CA SER A 97 -1.49 -14.31 -25.03
C SER A 97 -2.91 -13.91 -24.60
N TRP A 98 -3.07 -13.25 -23.44
CA TRP A 98 -4.38 -12.81 -22.98
C TRP A 98 -4.89 -11.65 -23.86
N PRO A 99 -6.21 -11.56 -24.08
CA PRO A 99 -6.85 -10.40 -24.68
C PRO A 99 -6.40 -9.11 -23.97
N THR A 100 -5.88 -8.17 -24.76
CA THR A 100 -5.34 -6.90 -24.25
C THR A 100 -6.36 -5.79 -24.44
N TYR A 101 -6.63 -5.03 -23.38
CA TYR A 101 -7.48 -3.85 -23.40
C TYR A 101 -6.70 -2.61 -22.98
N TYR A 102 -7.06 -1.47 -23.55
CA TYR A 102 -6.39 -0.19 -23.36
C TYR A 102 -7.30 0.81 -22.65
N VAL A 103 -6.75 1.51 -21.67
CA VAL A 103 -7.48 2.48 -20.84
C VAL A 103 -6.73 3.82 -20.83
N ASN A 104 -7.46 4.92 -20.99
CA ASN A 104 -6.95 6.28 -20.84
C ASN A 104 -8.08 7.18 -20.32
N VAL A 105 -7.99 7.64 -19.07
CA VAL A 105 -9.05 8.45 -18.45
C VAL A 105 -9.24 9.82 -19.08
N ASN A 106 -8.18 10.38 -19.69
CA ASN A 106 -8.20 11.74 -20.21
C ASN A 106 -8.85 11.81 -21.60
N THR A 107 -8.57 10.84 -22.47
CA THR A 107 -9.04 10.85 -23.87
C THR A 107 -9.92 9.68 -24.24
N GLY A 108 -10.02 8.65 -23.38
CA GLY A 108 -10.82 7.46 -23.65
C GLY A 108 -12.32 7.69 -23.51
N ASN A 109 -13.09 6.74 -24.04
CA ASN A 109 -14.54 6.70 -23.94
C ASN A 109 -14.98 5.26 -23.69
N ASN A 110 -15.84 5.02 -22.69
CA ASN A 110 -16.32 3.67 -22.35
C ASN A 110 -17.17 3.02 -23.45
N ALA A 111 -17.64 3.79 -24.44
CA ALA A 111 -18.30 3.28 -25.62
C ALA A 111 -17.33 2.65 -26.65
N ASN A 112 -16.02 2.96 -26.60
CA ASN A 112 -15.03 2.43 -27.54
C ASN A 112 -14.84 0.91 -27.37
N ASP A 113 -14.17 0.23 -28.30
CA ASP A 113 -13.85 -1.21 -28.22
C ASP A 113 -12.72 -1.54 -27.22
N CYS A 114 -11.87 -0.56 -26.91
CA CYS A 114 -10.74 -0.64 -25.98
C CYS A 114 -9.63 -1.57 -26.46
N LEU A 115 -9.50 -1.78 -27.77
CA LEU A 115 -8.48 -2.66 -28.37
C LEU A 115 -7.20 -1.90 -28.79
N SER A 116 -7.17 -0.58 -28.65
CA SER A 116 -5.99 0.26 -28.89
C SER A 116 -6.03 1.52 -28.03
N PHE A 117 -4.91 2.23 -27.90
CA PHE A 117 -4.90 3.56 -27.25
C PHE A 117 -5.71 4.62 -28.03
N ALA A 118 -5.84 4.49 -29.36
CA ALA A 118 -6.66 5.38 -30.17
C ALA A 118 -8.17 5.18 -29.91
N SER A 119 -8.56 3.98 -29.48
CA SER A 119 -9.92 3.58 -29.14
C SER A 119 -10.03 3.13 -27.68
N ALA A 120 -9.29 3.78 -26.76
CA ALA A 120 -9.20 3.35 -25.37
C ALA A 120 -10.53 3.54 -24.60
N CYS A 121 -10.74 2.69 -23.60
CA CYS A 121 -11.76 2.88 -22.56
C CYS A 121 -11.38 4.07 -21.67
N LYS A 122 -12.38 4.72 -21.06
CA LYS A 122 -12.13 5.77 -20.07
C LYS A 122 -11.83 5.19 -18.69
N SER A 123 -12.60 4.19 -18.26
CA SER A 123 -12.47 3.59 -16.92
C SER A 123 -11.72 2.26 -16.92
N LEU A 124 -11.07 1.95 -15.79
CA LEU A 124 -10.38 0.68 -15.56
C LEU A 124 -11.36 -0.49 -15.41
N TYR A 125 -12.61 -0.22 -15.02
CA TYR A 125 -13.67 -1.22 -14.95
C TYR A 125 -14.17 -1.69 -16.33
N GLN A 126 -14.18 -0.83 -17.35
CA GLN A 126 -14.83 -1.13 -18.62
C GLN A 126 -14.20 -2.32 -19.40
N PRO A 127 -12.87 -2.54 -19.38
CA PRO A 127 -12.28 -3.79 -19.86
C PRO A 127 -12.92 -5.06 -19.28
N LEU A 128 -13.27 -5.06 -18.00
CA LEU A 128 -13.89 -6.22 -17.33
C LEU A 128 -15.29 -6.50 -17.89
N VAL A 129 -16.07 -5.45 -18.14
CA VAL A 129 -17.40 -5.56 -18.75
C VAL A 129 -17.30 -6.16 -20.15
N LYS A 130 -16.34 -5.68 -20.95
CA LYS A 130 -16.13 -6.15 -22.32
C LYS A 130 -15.63 -7.59 -22.36
N ALA A 131 -14.70 -7.93 -21.47
CA ALA A 131 -14.20 -9.27 -21.31
C ALA A 131 -15.30 -10.27 -20.92
N ALA A 132 -16.15 -9.90 -19.97
CA ALA A 132 -17.31 -10.70 -19.57
C ALA A 132 -18.27 -10.92 -20.76
N ALA A 133 -18.59 -9.86 -21.52
CA ALA A 133 -19.43 -9.96 -22.71
C ALA A 133 -18.82 -10.84 -23.80
N ALA A 134 -17.48 -10.88 -23.89
CA ALA A 134 -16.73 -11.75 -24.80
C ALA A 134 -16.43 -13.16 -24.20
N SER A 135 -16.97 -13.49 -23.02
CA SER A 135 -16.73 -14.75 -22.30
C SER A 135 -15.24 -15.06 -22.07
N GLN A 136 -14.44 -14.02 -21.85
CA GLN A 136 -13.02 -14.16 -21.53
C GLN A 136 -12.83 -14.44 -20.05
N THR A 137 -11.93 -15.38 -19.72
CA THR A 137 -11.61 -15.75 -18.33
C THR A 137 -10.34 -15.07 -17.82
N SER A 138 -9.58 -14.40 -18.67
CA SER A 138 -8.34 -13.71 -18.32
C SER A 138 -8.07 -12.56 -19.28
N ILE A 139 -7.64 -11.41 -18.77
CA ILE A 139 -7.35 -10.23 -19.57
C ILE A 139 -6.14 -9.46 -19.09
N TYR A 140 -5.52 -8.75 -20.02
CA TYR A 140 -4.42 -7.83 -19.78
C TYR A 140 -4.88 -6.40 -20.01
N ILE A 141 -4.82 -5.55 -18.99
CA ILE A 141 -5.19 -4.13 -19.07
C ILE A 141 -3.92 -3.29 -19.15
N LYS A 142 -3.83 -2.42 -20.17
CA LYS A 142 -2.79 -1.41 -20.32
C LYS A 142 -3.39 -0.02 -20.06
N ALA A 143 -3.01 0.58 -18.94
CA ALA A 143 -3.48 1.90 -18.54
C ALA A 143 -2.44 2.97 -18.92
N GLN A 144 -2.85 3.96 -19.73
CA GLN A 144 -2.03 5.14 -19.96
C GLN A 144 -2.00 5.97 -18.67
N CYS A 145 -0.82 6.08 -18.10
CA CYS A 145 -0.55 6.82 -16.86
C CYS A 145 0.45 7.95 -17.15
N GLY A 146 0.78 8.75 -16.13
CA GLY A 146 1.58 9.96 -16.27
C GLY A 146 1.24 11.02 -15.22
N VAL A 147 1.95 12.14 -15.27
CA VAL A 147 1.76 13.25 -14.31
C VAL A 147 0.30 13.75 -14.36
N GLY A 148 -0.38 13.73 -13.20
CA GLY A 148 -1.74 14.22 -13.06
C GLY A 148 -2.84 13.27 -13.57
N VAL A 149 -2.51 12.05 -13.97
CA VAL A 149 -3.52 11.05 -14.35
C VAL A 149 -4.21 10.50 -13.11
N GLU A 150 -5.49 10.82 -12.95
CA GLU A 150 -6.32 10.43 -11.81
C GLU A 150 -7.59 9.69 -12.29
N PHE A 151 -7.74 8.43 -11.88
CA PHE A 151 -8.95 7.64 -12.02
C PHE A 151 -9.78 7.80 -10.74
N ASP A 152 -10.71 8.76 -10.78
CA ASP A 152 -11.67 8.97 -9.70
C ASP A 152 -12.61 7.76 -9.49
N ARG A 153 -13.47 7.84 -8.47
CA ARG A 153 -14.42 6.76 -8.11
C ARG A 153 -15.34 6.30 -9.25
N ASN A 154 -15.51 7.10 -10.31
CA ASN A 154 -16.34 6.76 -11.47
C ASN A 154 -15.53 6.10 -12.59
N ASN A 155 -14.20 6.24 -12.56
CA ASN A 155 -13.30 5.75 -13.60
C ASN A 155 -12.31 4.68 -13.11
N GLY A 156 -12.31 4.34 -11.82
CA GLY A 156 -11.48 3.28 -11.24
C GLY A 156 -11.93 1.84 -11.60
N PHE A 157 -11.54 0.89 -10.74
CA PHE A 157 -11.87 -0.53 -10.87
C PHE A 157 -13.29 -0.89 -10.37
N THR A 158 -14.03 0.08 -9.83
CA THR A 158 -15.42 -0.07 -9.38
C THR A 158 -16.37 0.71 -10.29
N LEU A 159 -17.56 0.17 -10.54
CA LEU A 159 -18.56 0.81 -11.41
C LEU A 159 -19.33 1.89 -10.64
N GLY A 160 -19.03 3.17 -10.86
CA GLY A 160 -19.82 4.29 -10.30
C GLY A 160 -19.84 4.33 -8.77
N GLY A 161 -18.82 3.78 -8.11
CA GLY A 161 -18.78 3.58 -6.66
C GLY A 161 -19.76 2.51 -6.13
N VAL A 162 -20.43 1.77 -7.02
CA VAL A 162 -21.22 0.58 -6.69
C VAL A 162 -20.31 -0.64 -6.72
N VAL A 163 -20.51 -1.51 -5.73
CA VAL A 163 -19.81 -2.80 -5.60
C VAL A 163 -20.26 -3.73 -6.73
N THR A 164 -19.62 -3.66 -7.89
CA THR A 164 -19.63 -4.78 -8.82
C THR A 164 -18.29 -5.48 -8.67
N THR A 165 -18.35 -6.67 -8.06
CA THR A 165 -17.15 -7.42 -7.78
C THR A 165 -16.48 -7.84 -9.08
N ILE A 166 -15.15 -7.70 -9.13
CA ILE A 166 -14.35 -8.41 -10.13
C ILE A 166 -14.41 -9.88 -9.78
N GLN A 167 -15.40 -10.59 -10.33
CA GLN A 167 -15.58 -12.02 -10.16
C GLN A 167 -15.36 -12.71 -11.50
N ASN A 168 -14.63 -13.82 -11.47
CA ASN A 168 -14.49 -14.78 -12.58
C ASN A 168 -13.60 -14.37 -13.76
N ILE A 169 -12.84 -13.27 -13.65
CA ILE A 169 -11.88 -12.87 -14.68
C ILE A 169 -10.53 -12.64 -14.00
N ASN A 170 -9.51 -13.36 -14.45
CA ASN A 170 -8.14 -13.08 -14.03
C ASN A 170 -7.66 -11.77 -14.68
N VAL A 171 -6.97 -10.93 -13.91
CA VAL A 171 -6.57 -9.60 -14.37
C VAL A 171 -5.09 -9.40 -14.13
N LEU A 172 -4.38 -8.93 -15.16
CA LEU A 172 -3.11 -8.25 -15.00
C LEU A 172 -3.29 -6.83 -15.53
N ALA A 173 -3.13 -5.82 -14.68
CA ALA A 173 -3.15 -4.42 -15.09
C ALA A 173 -1.76 -3.81 -14.99
N GLU A 174 -1.34 -3.16 -16.07
CA GLU A 174 -0.04 -2.50 -16.21
C GLU A 174 -0.23 -1.01 -16.44
N ALA A 175 0.45 -0.20 -15.63
CA ALA A 175 0.61 1.23 -15.86
C ALA A 175 1.72 1.49 -16.89
N ILE A 176 1.47 2.39 -17.84
CA ILE A 176 2.40 2.75 -18.92
C ILE A 176 2.58 4.26 -18.97
N GLY A 177 3.84 4.72 -19.02
CA GLY A 177 4.18 6.14 -19.23
C GLY A 177 4.19 6.99 -17.95
N GLY A 178 4.10 6.36 -16.79
CA GLY A 178 4.27 6.97 -15.48
C GLY A 178 3.39 6.30 -14.43
N ARG A 179 3.22 7.01 -13.32
CA ARG A 179 2.29 6.63 -12.25
C ARG A 179 0.90 7.20 -12.52
N CYS A 180 -0.13 6.55 -12.00
CA CYS A 180 -1.49 7.06 -12.02
C CYS A 180 -2.15 6.83 -10.67
N THR A 181 -2.96 7.79 -10.24
CA THR A 181 -3.74 7.69 -9.01
C THR A 181 -5.08 7.03 -9.31
N VAL A 182 -5.50 6.06 -8.51
CA VAL A 182 -6.80 5.39 -8.62
C VAL A 182 -7.45 5.37 -7.24
N GLY A 183 -8.70 5.80 -7.11
CA GLY A 183 -9.24 5.87 -5.76
C GLY A 183 -10.71 6.16 -5.56
N ALA A 184 -11.09 6.16 -4.29
CA ALA A 184 -12.36 6.64 -3.77
C ALA A 184 -12.47 8.17 -3.83
N ILE A 185 -11.89 8.77 -4.87
CA ILE A 185 -11.71 10.20 -5.04
C ILE A 185 -13.01 10.77 -5.60
N GLN A 186 -13.52 11.81 -4.96
CA GLN A 186 -14.66 12.55 -5.46
C GLN A 186 -14.23 13.41 -6.66
N PRO A 187 -14.95 13.33 -7.81
CA PRO A 187 -14.75 14.25 -8.92
C PRO A 187 -14.85 15.71 -8.48
N ALA A 188 -14.25 16.61 -9.26
CA ALA A 188 -14.18 18.03 -8.96
C ALA A 188 -15.55 18.58 -8.50
N LEU A 189 -15.56 19.20 -7.32
CA LEU A 189 -16.73 19.85 -6.74
C LEU A 189 -16.76 21.33 -7.13
N THR A 190 -17.96 21.88 -7.29
CA THR A 190 -18.16 23.32 -7.42
C THR A 190 -18.32 23.93 -6.03
N TRP A 191 -17.37 24.78 -5.66
CA TRP A 191 -17.32 25.42 -4.35
C TRP A 191 -17.90 26.84 -4.40
N THR A 192 -18.68 27.17 -3.38
CA THR A 192 -19.26 28.50 -3.17
C THR A 192 -18.70 29.09 -1.89
N ALA A 193 -18.29 30.36 -1.93
CA ALA A 193 -17.84 31.06 -0.72
C ALA A 193 -18.98 31.14 0.32
N SER A 194 -18.66 30.87 1.58
CA SER A 194 -19.61 30.87 2.70
C SER A 194 -18.89 31.21 4.00
N GLY A 195 -19.20 32.37 4.58
CA GLY A 195 -18.44 32.90 5.71
C GLY A 195 -16.95 33.04 5.36
N ASP A 196 -16.07 32.55 6.21
CA ASP A 196 -14.62 32.55 6.01
C ASP A 196 -14.10 31.31 5.23
N GLY A 197 -15.00 30.49 4.69
CA GLY A 197 -14.65 29.27 3.99
C GLY A 197 -15.52 29.02 2.76
N TYR A 198 -15.69 27.75 2.42
CA TYR A 198 -16.38 27.33 1.21
C TYR A 198 -17.32 26.16 1.49
N THR A 199 -18.40 26.07 0.74
CA THR A 199 -19.31 24.93 0.75
C THR A 199 -19.52 24.36 -0.64
N ALA A 200 -19.83 23.07 -0.71
CA ALA A 200 -20.17 22.37 -1.95
C ALA A 200 -21.28 21.35 -1.70
N PRO A 201 -22.26 21.23 -2.62
CA PRO A 201 -23.22 20.12 -2.60
C PRO A 201 -22.50 18.79 -2.80
N LEU A 202 -22.73 17.83 -1.88
CA LEU A 202 -22.19 16.48 -1.96
C LEU A 202 -23.07 15.51 -1.18
N SER A 203 -23.76 14.62 -1.90
CA SER A 203 -24.66 13.61 -1.32
C SER A 203 -23.97 12.32 -0.87
N THR A 204 -22.73 12.09 -1.32
CA THR A 204 -21.96 10.90 -0.89
C THR A 204 -21.20 11.21 0.39
N THR A 205 -21.20 10.30 1.35
CA THR A 205 -20.48 10.46 2.61
C THR A 205 -18.99 10.68 2.37
N VAL A 206 -18.44 11.77 2.90
CA VAL A 206 -17.00 12.09 2.91
C VAL A 206 -16.34 11.33 4.04
N THR A 207 -15.29 10.61 3.72
CA THR A 207 -14.47 9.88 4.71
C THR A 207 -13.34 10.76 5.20
N ARG A 208 -12.58 11.37 4.28
CA ARG A 208 -11.35 12.12 4.58
C ARG A 208 -11.13 13.24 3.57
N VAL A 209 -10.41 14.29 3.99
CA VAL A 209 -10.13 15.47 3.16
C VAL A 209 -8.69 15.90 3.40
N PHE A 210 -7.94 16.13 2.33
CA PHE A 210 -6.53 16.49 2.44
C PHE A 210 -6.17 17.72 1.61
N ASP A 211 -5.19 18.45 2.10
CA ASP A 211 -4.53 19.51 1.35
C ASP A 211 -3.46 18.90 0.43
N LYS A 212 -3.65 19.06 -0.88
CA LYS A 212 -2.69 18.61 -1.89
C LYS A 212 -1.45 19.52 -1.97
N LEU A 213 -1.47 20.71 -1.36
CA LEU A 213 -0.34 21.64 -1.37
C LEU A 213 0.65 21.38 -0.22
N ALA A 214 0.17 20.83 0.89
CA ALA A 214 1.00 20.52 2.04
C ALA A 214 1.48 19.06 2.02
N ARG A 215 2.64 18.81 2.65
CA ARG A 215 3.18 17.47 2.87
C ARG A 215 3.61 17.32 4.33
N ASP A 216 3.33 16.15 4.90
CA ASP A 216 3.89 15.76 6.20
C ASP A 216 5.34 15.28 6.06
N ARG A 217 5.96 14.90 7.19
CA ARG A 217 7.34 14.38 7.22
C ARG A 217 7.55 13.07 6.45
N PHE A 218 6.47 12.39 6.05
CA PHE A 218 6.49 11.15 5.28
C PHE A 218 6.12 11.37 3.80
N GLY A 219 5.96 12.63 3.37
CA GLY A 219 5.57 12.97 2.01
C GLY A 219 4.10 12.68 1.69
N ASN A 220 3.24 12.52 2.71
CA ASN A 220 1.79 12.39 2.52
C ASN A 220 1.12 13.76 2.46
N TYR A 221 -0.03 13.85 1.78
CA TYR A 221 -0.94 14.98 1.92
C TYR A 221 -1.34 15.19 3.38
N VAL A 222 -1.40 16.45 3.80
CA VAL A 222 -1.83 16.80 5.17
C VAL A 222 -3.35 16.72 5.24
N GLU A 223 -3.87 16.00 6.22
CA GLU A 223 -5.31 15.83 6.42
C GLU A 223 -5.92 17.05 7.12
N PHE A 224 -7.03 17.57 6.58
CA PHE A 224 -7.84 18.58 7.23
C PHE A 224 -8.59 17.97 8.43
N LYS A 225 -8.73 18.74 9.51
CA LYS A 225 -9.40 18.27 10.72
C LYS A 225 -10.92 18.26 10.53
N LYS A 226 -11.56 17.10 10.72
CA LYS A 226 -13.02 16.97 10.70
C LYS A 226 -13.67 17.69 11.89
N GLN A 227 -14.77 18.39 11.65
CA GLN A 227 -15.61 19.08 12.63
C GLN A 227 -17.04 18.52 12.60
N LEU A 228 -17.74 18.61 13.73
CA LEU A 228 -19.11 18.10 13.87
C LEU A 228 -20.18 19.02 13.26
N THR A 229 -19.86 20.28 12.99
CA THR A 229 -20.82 21.26 12.44
C THR A 229 -20.19 22.07 11.32
N GLN A 230 -21.04 22.57 10.42
CA GLN A 230 -20.61 23.48 9.36
C GLN A 230 -20.04 24.78 9.90
N SER A 231 -20.66 25.37 10.92
CA SER A 231 -20.17 26.61 11.54
C SER A 231 -18.76 26.46 12.11
N SER A 232 -18.50 25.35 12.83
CA SER A 232 -17.16 25.04 13.35
C SER A 232 -16.14 24.82 12.22
N ALA A 233 -16.56 24.19 11.11
CA ALA A 233 -15.72 24.00 9.95
C ALA A 233 -15.38 25.31 9.22
N LEU A 234 -16.33 26.24 9.14
CA LEU A 234 -16.13 27.53 8.49
C LEU A 234 -15.39 28.55 9.36
N THR A 235 -15.25 28.29 10.66
CA THR A 235 -14.50 29.15 11.60
C THR A 235 -13.10 28.62 11.93
N GLY A 236 -12.90 27.29 11.86
CA GLY A 236 -11.61 26.65 12.11
C GLY A 236 -10.70 26.61 10.89
N MET A 237 -9.44 27.04 11.02
CA MET A 237 -8.44 26.86 9.97
C MET A 237 -8.13 25.38 9.71
N ASP A 238 -8.00 25.03 8.43
CA ASP A 238 -7.72 23.67 7.98
C ASP A 238 -8.71 22.63 8.53
N THR A 239 -10.00 22.98 8.46
CA THR A 239 -11.07 22.12 8.94
C THR A 239 -12.15 21.88 7.89
N TRP A 240 -12.85 20.75 8.04
CA TRP A 240 -13.96 20.40 7.17
C TRP A 240 -15.11 19.77 7.95
N SER A 241 -16.30 19.78 7.39
CA SER A 241 -17.44 18.99 7.86
C SER A 241 -18.32 18.58 6.68
N GLN A 242 -19.19 17.60 6.91
CA GLN A 242 -20.30 17.32 6.03
C GLN A 242 -21.55 17.17 6.89
N ILE A 243 -22.57 17.99 6.62
CA ILE A 243 -23.87 17.91 7.28
C ILE A 243 -24.92 17.82 6.19
N SER A 244 -25.75 16.78 6.28
CA SER A 244 -26.65 16.39 5.20
C SER A 244 -25.88 16.28 3.86
N ASN A 245 -26.34 16.95 2.81
CA ASN A 245 -25.72 16.90 1.48
C ASN A 245 -24.81 18.11 1.20
N VAL A 246 -24.25 18.75 2.23
CA VAL A 246 -23.38 19.91 2.07
C VAL A 246 -22.07 19.70 2.82
N MET A 247 -20.99 19.71 2.06
CA MET A 247 -19.62 19.74 2.57
C MET A 247 -19.21 21.19 2.82
N ALA A 248 -18.59 21.46 3.96
CA ALA A 248 -17.96 22.74 4.28
C ALA A 248 -16.46 22.52 4.49
N LEU A 249 -15.64 23.46 4.00
CA LEU A 249 -14.18 23.41 4.08
C LEU A 249 -13.64 24.82 4.27
N ARG A 250 -12.72 24.98 5.23
CA ARG A 250 -11.90 26.18 5.38
C ARG A 250 -10.44 25.79 5.30
N ARG A 251 -9.73 26.42 4.35
CA ARG A 251 -8.28 26.33 4.21
C ARG A 251 -7.62 27.50 4.93
N SER A 252 -6.48 27.28 5.55
CA SER A 252 -5.69 28.34 6.22
C SER A 252 -5.11 29.35 5.24
N ASP A 253 -4.84 28.95 4.00
CA ASP A 253 -4.34 29.80 2.92
C ASP A 253 -5.41 30.67 2.22
N GLY A 254 -6.69 30.49 2.57
CA GLY A 254 -7.82 31.24 2.00
C GLY A 254 -8.16 30.91 0.53
N LEU A 255 -7.39 30.02 -0.12
CA LEU A 255 -7.64 29.65 -1.52
C LEU A 255 -8.97 28.92 -1.68
N ALA A 256 -9.62 29.13 -2.83
CA ALA A 256 -10.78 28.31 -3.19
C ALA A 256 -10.35 26.85 -3.39
N PRO A 257 -11.09 25.87 -2.85
CA PRO A 257 -10.78 24.47 -3.06
C PRO A 257 -10.99 24.06 -4.53
N THR A 258 -10.08 23.25 -5.05
CA THR A 258 -10.07 22.70 -6.41
C THR A 258 -9.52 21.27 -6.37
N ALA A 259 -9.69 20.51 -7.45
CA ALA A 259 -9.11 19.17 -7.55
C ALA A 259 -7.56 19.17 -7.53
N ALA A 260 -6.92 20.32 -7.81
CA ALA A 260 -5.47 20.47 -7.80
C ALA A 260 -4.91 20.71 -6.39
N ASN A 261 -5.66 21.39 -5.50
CA ASN A 261 -5.20 21.73 -4.16
C ASN A 261 -5.92 20.97 -3.02
N THR A 262 -7.03 20.30 -3.30
CA THR A 262 -7.82 19.58 -2.29
C THR A 262 -8.17 18.18 -2.79
N LEU A 263 -7.91 17.18 -1.97
CA LEU A 263 -8.32 15.79 -2.18
C LEU A 263 -9.52 15.49 -1.29
N VAL A 264 -10.66 15.11 -1.88
CA VAL A 264 -11.85 14.69 -1.14
C VAL A 264 -12.06 13.20 -1.37
N LEU A 265 -11.99 12.41 -0.29
CA LEU A 265 -12.25 10.98 -0.32
C LEU A 265 -13.65 10.70 0.23
N VAL A 266 -14.36 9.79 -0.44
CA VAL A 266 -15.74 9.42 -0.09
C VAL A 266 -15.85 7.95 0.29
N SER A 267 -16.97 7.59 0.92
CA SER A 267 -17.25 6.23 1.37
C SER A 267 -17.61 5.36 0.17
N THR A 268 -16.59 4.77 -0.43
CA THR A 268 -16.72 3.75 -1.46
C THR A 268 -15.50 2.84 -1.42
N LYS A 269 -15.63 1.67 -2.06
CA LYS A 269 -14.54 0.72 -2.24
C LYS A 269 -13.60 1.22 -3.35
N ASN A 270 -12.31 1.01 -3.18
CA ASN A 270 -11.33 1.18 -4.26
C ASN A 270 -11.15 -0.16 -4.98
N VAL A 271 -9.99 -0.83 -4.92
CA VAL A 271 -9.86 -2.19 -5.48
C VAL A 271 -10.43 -3.19 -4.47
N TYR A 272 -11.48 -3.93 -4.86
CA TYR A 272 -12.16 -4.87 -3.96
C TYR A 272 -12.50 -6.17 -4.69
N LEU A 273 -11.84 -7.25 -4.28
CA LEU A 273 -12.07 -8.60 -4.78
C LEU A 273 -12.84 -9.37 -3.70
N ASP A 274 -14.04 -9.85 -4.02
CA ASP A 274 -14.89 -10.57 -3.06
C ASP A 274 -15.70 -11.72 -3.67
N GLY A 275 -16.35 -12.48 -2.80
CA GLY A 275 -17.21 -13.61 -3.20
C GLY A 275 -16.53 -14.97 -3.11
N ALA A 276 -17.22 -15.98 -3.65
CA ALA A 276 -16.84 -17.39 -3.48
C ALA A 276 -15.73 -17.86 -4.42
N ASN A 277 -15.58 -17.21 -5.58
CA ASN A 277 -14.61 -17.59 -6.60
C ASN A 277 -13.32 -16.78 -6.44
N GLN A 278 -12.21 -17.48 -6.27
CA GLN A 278 -10.90 -16.85 -6.23
C GLN A 278 -10.40 -16.60 -7.66
N ILE A 279 -9.74 -15.46 -7.87
CA ILE A 279 -9.17 -15.06 -9.16
C ILE A 279 -7.72 -14.63 -8.99
N ASN A 280 -6.95 -14.72 -10.07
CA ASN A 280 -5.63 -14.11 -10.14
C ASN A 280 -5.78 -12.61 -10.45
N PHE A 281 -5.09 -11.77 -9.69
CA PHE A 281 -5.13 -10.32 -9.88
C PHE A 281 -3.74 -9.71 -9.70
N ALA A 282 -3.32 -8.87 -10.64
CA ALA A 282 -2.07 -8.16 -10.54
C ALA A 282 -2.17 -6.68 -10.92
N LEU A 283 -1.44 -5.83 -10.18
CA LEU A 283 -1.07 -4.46 -10.57
C LEU A 283 0.45 -4.38 -10.73
N THR A 284 0.94 -3.84 -11.84
CA THR A 284 2.37 -3.66 -12.13
C THR A 284 2.61 -2.42 -13.00
N GLY A 285 3.88 -2.10 -13.24
CA GLY A 285 4.32 -1.06 -14.17
C GLY A 285 5.06 -1.65 -15.38
N ALA A 286 5.01 -0.97 -16.53
CA ALA A 286 5.81 -1.34 -17.69
C ALA A 286 7.32 -1.17 -17.43
N THR A 287 7.67 -0.19 -16.61
CA THR A 287 9.01 0.08 -16.09
C THR A 287 8.98 0.21 -14.57
N PRO A 288 10.15 0.19 -13.89
CA PRO A 288 10.23 0.42 -12.45
C PRO A 288 9.69 1.79 -11.97
N ALA A 289 9.54 2.75 -12.89
CA ALA A 289 8.98 4.08 -12.59
C ALA A 289 7.45 4.14 -12.72
N ASP A 290 6.86 3.18 -13.42
CA ASP A 290 5.42 3.09 -13.63
C ASP A 290 4.75 2.34 -12.47
N GLY A 291 3.48 2.65 -12.21
CA GLY A 291 2.72 1.95 -11.19
C GLY A 291 1.41 2.65 -10.81
N PHE A 292 0.69 2.06 -9.87
CA PHE A 292 -0.61 2.54 -9.42
C PHE A 292 -0.52 3.11 -8.00
N ASP A 293 -1.07 4.30 -7.81
CA ASP A 293 -1.22 4.96 -6.51
C ASP A 293 -2.68 4.86 -6.06
N LEU A 294 -2.98 3.84 -5.26
CA LEU A 294 -4.31 3.57 -4.73
C LEU A 294 -4.62 4.48 -3.55
N VAL A 295 -5.67 5.28 -3.66
CA VAL A 295 -6.01 6.32 -2.68
C VAL A 295 -7.43 6.15 -2.14
N GLY A 296 -7.54 6.09 -0.81
CA GLY A 296 -8.82 5.95 -0.14
C GLY A 296 -9.45 4.58 -0.33
N GLY A 297 -10.64 4.44 0.22
CA GLY A 297 -11.34 3.16 0.37
C GLY A 297 -11.85 3.04 1.79
N ASP A 298 -13.16 2.87 1.94
CA ASP A 298 -13.80 2.79 3.26
C ASP A 298 -13.29 1.60 4.09
N ALA A 299 -13.12 0.46 3.44
CA ALA A 299 -12.56 -0.75 4.01
C ALA A 299 -11.03 -0.83 3.88
N ALA A 300 -10.53 -0.64 2.67
CA ALA A 300 -9.11 -0.60 2.32
C ALA A 300 -8.91 0.03 0.95
N ALA A 301 -7.69 0.48 0.66
CA ALA A 301 -7.33 0.91 -0.69
C ALA A 301 -7.25 -0.27 -1.66
N PHE A 302 -6.83 -1.43 -1.15
CA PHE A 302 -6.93 -2.71 -1.82
C PHE A 302 -7.44 -3.76 -0.84
N ARG A 303 -8.56 -4.41 -1.16
CA ARG A 303 -9.15 -5.45 -0.35
C ARG A 303 -9.38 -6.73 -1.14
N VAL A 304 -9.00 -7.85 -0.54
CA VAL A 304 -9.47 -9.19 -0.88
C VAL A 304 -10.28 -9.71 0.28
N ALA A 305 -11.50 -10.15 0.00
CA ALA A 305 -12.45 -10.70 0.96
C ALA A 305 -13.18 -11.90 0.35
N PHE A 306 -12.42 -12.96 0.04
CA PHE A 306 -13.05 -14.19 -0.43
C PHE A 306 -13.85 -14.84 0.69
N THR A 307 -14.97 -15.46 0.32
CA THR A 307 -15.87 -16.15 1.26
C THR A 307 -15.90 -17.66 1.02
N GLY A 308 -15.09 -18.16 0.08
CA GLY A 308 -15.02 -19.56 -0.32
C GLY A 308 -13.76 -19.88 -1.14
N GLY A 309 -13.74 -21.07 -1.76
CA GLY A 309 -12.62 -21.52 -2.59
C GLY A 309 -11.46 -22.17 -1.83
N VAL A 310 -11.65 -22.50 -0.56
CA VAL A 310 -10.73 -23.31 0.25
C VAL A 310 -10.59 -24.69 -0.40
N GLY A 311 -9.40 -25.01 -0.92
CA GLY A 311 -9.15 -26.25 -1.68
C GLY A 311 -9.36 -26.15 -3.19
N GLY A 312 -9.76 -24.98 -3.71
CA GLY A 312 -9.78 -24.70 -5.16
C GLY A 312 -8.37 -24.50 -5.75
N PRO A 313 -8.28 -24.13 -7.04
CA PRO A 313 -6.99 -23.78 -7.66
C PRO A 313 -6.26 -22.69 -6.89
N LYS A 314 -4.93 -22.79 -6.85
CA LYS A 314 -4.08 -21.75 -6.28
C LYS A 314 -4.19 -20.47 -7.10
N VAL A 315 -4.38 -19.33 -6.43
CA VAL A 315 -4.42 -18.02 -7.08
C VAL A 315 -3.29 -17.12 -6.61
N VAL A 316 -2.97 -16.13 -7.45
CA VAL A 316 -1.97 -15.10 -7.15
C VAL A 316 -2.63 -13.73 -7.10
N ILE A 317 -2.45 -13.03 -5.98
CA ILE A 317 -2.75 -11.62 -5.80
C ILE A 317 -1.43 -10.87 -5.71
N ALA A 318 -1.08 -10.06 -6.70
CA ALA A 318 0.24 -9.44 -6.81
C ALA A 318 0.20 -7.92 -7.03
N LEU A 319 0.97 -7.17 -6.26
CA LEU A 319 1.12 -5.72 -6.43
C LEU A 319 2.60 -5.39 -6.55
N GLU A 320 2.97 -4.65 -7.60
CA GLU A 320 4.32 -4.17 -7.82
C GLU A 320 4.36 -2.67 -8.11
N ASN A 321 5.33 -1.99 -7.50
CA ASN A 321 5.55 -0.54 -7.65
C ASN A 321 4.31 0.31 -7.33
N CYS A 322 3.45 -0.17 -6.43
CA CYS A 322 2.21 0.51 -6.06
C CYS A 322 2.37 1.38 -4.80
N SER A 323 1.51 2.39 -4.64
CA SER A 323 1.27 2.96 -3.32
C SER A 323 -0.18 2.76 -2.90
N LEU A 324 -0.43 2.56 -1.61
CA LEU A 324 -1.75 2.36 -1.05
C LEU A 324 -1.88 3.26 0.16
N LYS A 325 -2.74 4.27 0.10
CA LYS A 325 -2.77 5.31 1.13
C LYS A 325 -4.17 5.76 1.45
N TYR A 326 -4.28 6.36 2.62
CA TYR A 326 -5.45 7.13 3.04
C TYR A 326 -6.74 6.33 3.17
N SER A 327 -6.66 5.00 3.32
CA SER A 327 -7.86 4.20 3.57
C SER A 327 -8.49 4.52 4.93
N GLY A 328 -9.72 4.06 5.12
CA GLY A 328 -10.47 4.17 6.36
C GLY A 328 -11.57 5.23 6.31
N THR A 329 -12.47 5.14 7.29
CA THR A 329 -13.63 6.00 7.42
C THR A 329 -13.76 6.49 8.87
N THR A 330 -14.49 7.58 9.09
CA THR A 330 -14.70 8.09 10.45
C THR A 330 -15.79 7.35 11.22
N VAL A 331 -16.28 6.21 10.70
CA VAL A 331 -17.25 5.33 11.38
C VAL A 331 -16.62 3.96 11.64
N ALA A 332 -16.88 3.39 12.82
CA ALA A 332 -16.13 2.24 13.33
C ALA A 332 -16.35 0.91 12.57
N SER A 333 -17.28 0.83 11.61
CA SER A 333 -17.59 -0.42 10.94
C SER A 333 -16.82 -0.58 9.62
N GLY A 334 -15.82 -1.47 9.61
CA GLY A 334 -15.38 -2.14 8.38
C GLY A 334 -14.02 -1.77 7.79
N ALA A 335 -13.26 -0.84 8.38
CA ALA A 335 -11.90 -0.53 7.95
C ALA A 335 -10.91 -1.60 8.44
N VAL A 336 -10.11 -2.14 7.53
CA VAL A 336 -9.22 -3.27 7.78
C VAL A 336 -7.74 -2.88 7.58
N GLY A 337 -7.43 -1.96 6.65
CA GLY A 337 -6.07 -1.41 6.46
C GLY A 337 -5.90 -0.71 5.11
N ASP A 338 -4.70 -0.30 4.69
CA ASP A 338 -4.48 0.14 3.30
C ASP A 338 -4.49 -1.08 2.34
N TYR A 339 -3.81 -2.16 2.73
CA TYR A 339 -3.80 -3.46 2.05
C TYR A 339 -4.41 -4.55 2.94
N ALA A 340 -5.60 -5.03 2.60
CA ALA A 340 -6.30 -6.05 3.36
C ALA A 340 -6.52 -7.31 2.52
N VAL A 341 -6.12 -8.47 3.02
CA VAL A 341 -6.31 -9.75 2.33
C VAL A 341 -6.86 -10.79 3.29
N GLU A 342 -7.96 -11.43 2.88
CA GLU A 342 -8.62 -12.51 3.60
C GLU A 342 -8.77 -13.72 2.69
N GLY A 343 -8.39 -14.90 3.20
CA GLY A 343 -8.85 -16.17 2.65
C GLY A 343 -8.27 -16.57 1.29
N VAL A 344 -7.11 -16.03 0.90
CA VAL A 344 -6.43 -16.42 -0.34
C VAL A 344 -5.87 -17.83 -0.23
N ASN A 345 -6.31 -18.73 -1.10
CA ASN A 345 -5.70 -20.04 -1.30
C ASN A 345 -4.60 -19.91 -2.36
N GLY A 346 -3.39 -19.56 -1.96
CA GLY A 346 -2.30 -19.26 -2.88
C GLY A 346 -1.36 -18.19 -2.36
N LEU A 347 -0.97 -17.25 -3.22
CA LEU A 347 0.06 -16.26 -2.93
C LEU A 347 -0.51 -14.84 -2.94
N SER A 348 -0.25 -14.11 -1.87
CA SER A 348 -0.35 -12.65 -1.77
C SER A 348 1.06 -12.07 -1.87
N TYR A 349 1.43 -11.48 -3.01
CA TYR A 349 2.76 -10.93 -3.26
C TYR A 349 2.74 -9.40 -3.37
N VAL A 350 3.54 -8.73 -2.55
CA VAL A 350 3.69 -7.28 -2.58
C VAL A 350 5.15 -6.92 -2.78
N ASN A 351 5.48 -6.27 -3.89
CA ASN A 351 6.84 -5.95 -4.32
C ASN A 351 7.05 -4.44 -4.51
N ASN A 352 8.01 -3.86 -3.79
CA ASN A 352 8.37 -2.45 -3.91
C ASN A 352 7.16 -1.50 -3.78
N CYS A 353 6.26 -1.81 -2.84
CA CYS A 353 5.07 -1.00 -2.59
C CYS A 353 5.22 -0.16 -1.32
N THR A 354 4.49 0.97 -1.29
CA THR A 354 4.44 1.85 -0.12
C THR A 354 3.02 1.95 0.42
N MET A 355 2.85 1.89 1.72
CA MET A 355 1.57 1.99 2.41
C MET A 355 1.65 3.03 3.51
N GLY A 356 0.57 3.76 3.77
CA GLY A 356 0.60 4.71 4.88
C GLY A 356 -0.49 5.75 4.93
N ALA A 357 -0.49 6.47 6.05
CA ALA A 357 -1.57 7.36 6.45
C ALA A 357 -2.93 6.64 6.51
N SER A 358 -2.94 5.32 6.76
CA SER A 358 -4.15 4.53 6.90
C SER A 358 -4.95 4.93 8.14
N GLY A 359 -6.26 4.68 8.10
CA GLY A 359 -7.12 4.84 9.26
C GLY A 359 -6.79 3.86 10.39
N ARG A 360 -6.46 2.61 10.03
CA ARG A 360 -6.19 1.46 10.93
C ARG A 360 -4.80 0.87 10.65
N ASP A 361 -4.69 -0.38 10.19
CA ASP A 361 -3.43 -1.02 9.81
C ASP A 361 -2.89 -0.48 8.49
N ALA A 362 -1.58 -0.50 8.23
CA ALA A 362 -1.11 -0.39 6.84
C ALA A 362 -1.48 -1.67 6.09
N THR A 363 -1.20 -2.82 6.69
CA THR A 363 -1.59 -4.11 6.12
C THR A 363 -2.29 -4.99 7.12
N ASN A 364 -3.22 -5.77 6.62
CA ASN A 364 -3.92 -6.73 7.42
C ASN A 364 -4.15 -8.01 6.61
N GLN A 365 -3.52 -9.10 7.04
CA GLN A 365 -3.63 -10.42 6.43
C GLN A 365 -4.38 -11.36 7.38
N HIS A 366 -5.44 -11.98 6.90
CA HIS A 366 -6.23 -12.98 7.61
C HIS A 366 -6.40 -14.24 6.78
N ASN A 367 -6.59 -15.35 7.49
CA ASN A 367 -6.93 -16.62 6.87
C ASN A 367 -7.95 -17.39 7.72
N ALA A 368 -9.06 -16.72 8.02
CA ALA A 368 -10.16 -17.31 8.79
C ALA A 368 -10.80 -18.50 8.05
N LEU A 369 -10.64 -18.57 6.73
CA LEU A 369 -11.11 -19.67 5.90
C LEU A 369 -10.26 -20.95 5.98
N GLY A 370 -9.06 -20.89 6.58
CA GLY A 370 -8.15 -22.03 6.63
C GLY A 370 -7.60 -22.45 5.26
N ALA A 371 -7.49 -21.51 4.32
CA ALA A 371 -6.86 -21.76 3.02
C ALA A 371 -5.35 -22.02 3.18
N ASP A 372 -4.68 -22.64 2.21
CA ASP A 372 -3.22 -22.69 2.23
C ASP A 372 -2.66 -21.38 1.65
N SER A 373 -2.62 -20.38 2.53
CA SER A 373 -2.29 -18.99 2.28
C SER A 373 -0.81 -18.71 2.53
N SER A 374 -0.15 -18.16 1.50
CA SER A 374 1.23 -17.69 1.52
C SER A 374 1.28 -16.20 1.24
N VAL A 375 2.07 -15.46 2.00
CA VAL A 375 2.28 -14.02 1.83
C VAL A 375 3.77 -13.78 1.60
N LEU A 376 4.10 -13.09 0.51
CA LEU A 376 5.46 -12.64 0.23
C LEU A 376 5.48 -11.12 0.15
N TRP A 377 6.34 -10.50 0.94
CA TRP A 377 6.61 -9.08 0.85
C TRP A 377 8.07 -8.86 0.52
N ASN A 378 8.32 -8.01 -0.46
CA ASN A 378 9.67 -7.59 -0.82
C ASN A 378 9.74 -6.08 -0.94
N ASN A 379 10.62 -5.43 -0.18
CA ASN A 379 10.82 -3.98 -0.17
C ASN A 379 9.55 -3.17 0.13
N VAL A 380 8.64 -3.73 0.93
CA VAL A 380 7.41 -3.04 1.34
C VAL A 380 7.72 -1.98 2.38
N THR A 381 7.21 -0.76 2.21
CA THR A 381 7.35 0.32 3.18
C THR A 381 6.00 0.69 3.76
N ALA A 382 5.89 0.81 5.08
CA ALA A 382 4.66 1.18 5.77
C ALA A 382 4.90 2.30 6.79
N TYR A 383 4.06 3.34 6.82
CA TYR A 383 4.22 4.42 7.80
C TYR A 383 2.96 5.19 8.17
N ASP A 384 3.00 5.86 9.34
CA ASP A 384 1.97 6.78 9.83
C ASP A 384 0.56 6.16 9.87
N THR A 385 0.44 4.93 10.34
CA THR A 385 -0.83 4.19 10.40
C THR A 385 -1.66 4.58 11.63
N GLY A 386 -2.93 4.16 11.66
CA GLY A 386 -3.83 4.37 12.79
C GLY A 386 -4.31 5.80 12.98
N LYS A 387 -4.49 6.56 11.89
CA LYS A 387 -4.80 8.00 11.94
C LYS A 387 -6.18 8.31 12.51
N ILE A 388 -7.07 7.31 12.60
CA ILE A 388 -8.45 7.50 13.05
C ILE A 388 -8.61 6.84 14.43
N SER A 389 -8.82 7.69 15.45
CA SER A 389 -8.74 7.34 16.87
C SER A 389 -9.79 6.33 17.38
N ILE A 390 -10.81 6.03 16.58
CA ILE A 390 -11.86 5.06 16.95
C ILE A 390 -11.47 3.62 16.66
N TYR A 391 -10.40 3.39 15.89
CA TYR A 391 -9.95 2.05 15.55
C TYR A 391 -8.98 1.49 16.58
N ASP A 392 -9.10 0.20 16.83
CA ASP A 392 -8.14 -0.66 17.51
C ASP A 392 -7.20 -1.30 16.47
N SER A 393 -6.12 -1.94 16.92
CA SER A 393 -5.17 -2.65 16.04
C SER A 393 -4.66 -1.75 14.90
N ASN A 394 -3.71 -0.88 15.21
CA ASN A 394 -3.23 0.19 14.33
C ASN A 394 -1.80 -0.08 13.83
N ASN A 395 -1.57 -1.28 13.31
CA ASN A 395 -0.25 -1.85 13.10
C ASN A 395 0.34 -1.50 11.72
N LEU A 396 1.63 -1.76 11.50
CA LEU A 396 2.18 -1.69 10.13
C LEU A 396 1.90 -2.99 9.38
N VAL A 397 2.25 -4.11 10.00
CA VAL A 397 1.92 -5.44 9.51
C VAL A 397 1.16 -6.23 10.56
N THR A 398 0.03 -6.79 10.14
CA THR A 398 -0.77 -7.72 10.94
C THR A 398 -0.96 -9.03 10.17
N GLY A 399 -0.71 -10.16 10.83
CA GLY A 399 -1.06 -11.49 10.34
C GLY A 399 -1.90 -12.24 11.38
N HIS A 400 -2.97 -12.88 10.92
CA HIS A 400 -3.85 -13.72 11.73
C HIS A 400 -4.00 -15.12 11.15
N ASP A 401 -4.29 -16.08 12.02
CA ASP A 401 -4.68 -17.44 11.65
C ASP A 401 -3.56 -18.23 10.94
N ALA A 402 -3.91 -19.40 10.38
CA ALA A 402 -2.94 -20.32 9.81
C ALA A 402 -2.41 -19.84 8.46
N MET A 403 -1.37 -18.99 8.44
CA MET A 403 -0.73 -18.53 7.21
C MET A 403 0.80 -18.53 7.30
N LYS A 404 1.45 -18.51 6.13
CA LYS A 404 2.91 -18.52 5.98
C LYS A 404 3.34 -17.20 5.37
N MET A 405 4.27 -16.51 6.00
CA MET A 405 4.72 -15.19 5.55
C MET A 405 6.23 -15.17 5.35
N VAL A 406 6.69 -14.60 4.24
CA VAL A 406 8.08 -14.23 4.02
C VAL A 406 8.15 -12.74 3.76
N ILE A 407 8.90 -12.02 4.60
CA ILE A 407 9.02 -10.57 4.55
C ILE A 407 10.50 -10.22 4.34
N ILE A 408 10.82 -9.59 3.21
CA ILE A 408 12.18 -9.26 2.80
C ILE A 408 12.33 -7.74 2.76
N CYS A 409 13.28 -7.22 3.54
CA CYS A 409 13.65 -5.80 3.56
C CYS A 409 12.47 -4.84 3.75
N ALA A 410 11.47 -5.24 4.54
CA ALA A 410 10.34 -4.37 4.85
C ALA A 410 10.80 -3.21 5.75
N ARG A 411 10.24 -2.03 5.51
CA ARG A 411 10.57 -0.79 6.24
C ARG A 411 9.33 -0.24 6.90
N GLY A 412 9.45 0.21 8.14
CA GLY A 412 8.28 0.58 8.92
C GLY A 412 8.56 1.69 9.92
N SER A 413 7.66 2.69 10.02
CA SER A 413 7.68 3.59 11.19
C SER A 413 6.39 4.31 11.54
N ALA A 414 6.32 4.85 12.76
CA ALA A 414 5.22 5.65 13.27
C ALA A 414 3.85 4.95 13.20
N ALA A 415 3.85 3.66 13.55
CA ALA A 415 2.62 2.92 13.77
C ALA A 415 1.94 3.44 15.03
N ARG A 416 0.65 3.80 14.98
CA ARG A 416 -0.13 4.07 16.21
C ARG A 416 -0.62 2.79 16.86
N GLY A 417 0.05 1.68 16.64
CA GLY A 417 -0.22 0.35 17.21
C GLY A 417 1.11 -0.37 17.32
N VAL A 418 1.15 -1.67 17.08
CA VAL A 418 2.39 -2.45 17.02
C VAL A 418 3.01 -2.32 15.63
N SER A 419 4.35 -2.30 15.51
CA SER A 419 4.93 -2.26 14.17
C SER A 419 4.71 -3.58 13.40
N ALA A 420 5.11 -4.72 13.95
CA ALA A 420 4.80 -6.04 13.42
C ALA A 420 4.05 -6.90 14.45
N HIS A 421 2.83 -7.34 14.09
CA HIS A 421 1.95 -8.07 14.98
C HIS A 421 1.44 -9.37 14.33
N PHE A 422 1.69 -10.50 14.98
CA PHE A 422 1.27 -11.81 14.50
C PHE A 422 0.53 -12.56 15.60
N ILE A 423 -0.56 -13.24 15.26
CA ILE A 423 -1.51 -13.83 16.22
C ILE A 423 -1.91 -15.24 15.76
N ASN A 424 -2.47 -16.07 16.66
CA ASN A 424 -2.95 -17.43 16.39
C ASN A 424 -1.82 -18.39 15.95
N THR A 425 -1.78 -18.77 14.67
CA THR A 425 -0.92 -19.86 14.16
C THR A 425 -0.08 -19.41 12.96
N VAL A 426 0.14 -18.10 12.83
CA VAL A 426 0.98 -17.53 11.77
C VAL A 426 2.41 -18.07 11.90
N LYS A 427 2.99 -18.45 10.76
CA LYS A 427 4.43 -18.68 10.64
C LYS A 427 5.04 -17.60 9.77
N VAL A 428 6.10 -16.94 10.23
CA VAL A 428 6.69 -15.81 9.51
C VAL A 428 8.22 -15.84 9.51
N ALA A 429 8.83 -15.68 8.34
CA ALA A 429 10.25 -15.38 8.20
C ALA A 429 10.45 -13.93 7.76
N MET A 430 11.30 -13.20 8.47
CA MET A 430 11.62 -11.80 8.20
C MET A 430 13.13 -11.66 7.97
N PHE A 431 13.52 -11.20 6.79
CA PHE A 431 14.91 -11.00 6.39
C PHE A 431 15.19 -9.50 6.24
N CYS A 432 16.17 -9.01 6.98
CA CYS A 432 16.54 -7.60 7.06
C CYS A 432 15.39 -6.62 7.34
N PRO A 433 14.42 -6.90 8.25
CA PRO A 433 13.37 -5.92 8.54
C PRO A 433 13.96 -4.65 9.19
N GLN A 434 13.53 -3.50 8.69
CA GLN A 434 13.86 -2.17 9.18
C GLN A 434 12.60 -1.51 9.76
N ILE A 435 12.08 -2.10 10.83
CA ILE A 435 10.80 -1.73 11.43
C ILE A 435 11.08 -1.10 12.79
N SER A 436 10.65 0.14 12.97
CA SER A 436 10.96 0.91 14.17
C SER A 436 9.95 2.01 14.44
N GLY A 437 9.83 2.45 15.69
CA GLY A 437 9.09 3.65 16.02
C GLY A 437 7.58 3.46 16.12
N SER A 438 7.16 2.34 16.69
CA SER A 438 5.80 2.19 17.21
C SER A 438 5.52 3.27 18.26
N LEU A 439 4.34 3.88 18.16
CA LEU A 439 3.80 4.87 19.09
C LEU A 439 2.79 4.25 20.07
N GLY A 440 2.35 3.01 19.83
CA GLY A 440 1.21 2.38 20.52
C GLY A 440 -0.13 3.08 20.21
N ASP A 441 -1.25 2.45 20.61
CA ASP A 441 -2.61 3.01 20.49
C ASP A 441 -3.21 3.37 21.86
N LEU A 442 -2.45 3.44 22.95
CA LEU A 442 -3.00 3.75 24.29
C LEU A 442 -3.80 5.06 24.36
N MET A 443 -3.55 6.00 23.44
CA MET A 443 -4.27 7.28 23.36
C MET A 443 -5.50 7.23 22.44
N ASN A 444 -5.70 6.14 21.71
CA ASN A 444 -6.88 5.91 20.90
C ASN A 444 -8.00 5.35 21.79
N THR A 445 -9.24 5.77 21.55
CA THR A 445 -10.38 5.40 22.40
C THR A 445 -10.64 3.89 22.45
N ALA A 446 -10.24 3.17 21.41
CA ALA A 446 -10.35 1.72 21.31
C ALA A 446 -9.00 0.98 21.45
N GLY A 447 -7.89 1.69 21.71
CA GLY A 447 -6.56 1.09 21.75
C GLY A 447 -6.18 0.49 23.11
N GLY A 448 -5.14 -0.36 23.11
CA GLY A 448 -4.65 -1.07 24.30
C GLY A 448 -3.20 -1.55 24.21
N ASN A 449 -2.53 -1.33 23.08
CA ASN A 449 -1.17 -1.71 22.82
C ASN A 449 -0.19 -0.61 23.25
N ASN A 450 0.75 -1.01 24.09
CA ASN A 450 1.95 -0.23 24.35
C ASN A 450 2.82 -0.11 23.08
N PRO A 451 3.66 0.93 22.97
CA PRO A 451 4.69 1.00 21.94
C PRO A 451 5.49 -0.30 21.85
N THR A 452 5.38 -1.02 20.73
CA THR A 452 5.95 -2.35 20.52
C THR A 452 6.39 -2.55 19.07
N GLU A 453 7.64 -2.95 18.84
CA GLU A 453 8.14 -3.18 17.48
C GLU A 453 7.75 -4.54 16.93
N PHE A 454 7.93 -5.60 17.72
CA PHE A 454 7.52 -6.95 17.36
C PHE A 454 6.65 -7.55 18.44
N LYS A 455 5.45 -8.01 18.07
CA LYS A 455 4.53 -8.73 18.94
C LYS A 455 4.09 -10.04 18.29
N ALA A 456 4.19 -11.12 19.04
CA ALA A 456 3.63 -12.42 18.65
C ALA A 456 2.85 -13.05 19.80
N GLU A 457 1.69 -13.62 19.47
CA GLU A 457 0.74 -14.19 20.44
C GLU A 457 0.37 -15.63 20.07
N ASP A 458 -0.24 -16.34 21.01
CA ASP A 458 -0.75 -17.71 20.83
C ASP A 458 0.31 -18.72 20.37
N ASN A 459 0.23 -19.27 19.16
CA ASN A 459 1.10 -20.33 18.64
C ASN A 459 1.91 -19.86 17.44
N VAL A 460 2.19 -18.55 17.35
CA VAL A 460 3.01 -17.99 16.27
C VAL A 460 4.43 -18.53 16.30
N GLU A 461 5.01 -18.78 15.14
CA GLU A 461 6.41 -19.16 14.98
C GLU A 461 7.11 -18.18 14.02
N ALA A 462 8.11 -17.47 14.51
CA ALA A 462 8.77 -16.40 13.78
C ALA A 462 10.28 -16.59 13.68
N TRP A 463 10.85 -16.29 12.51
CA TRP A 463 12.28 -16.24 12.25
C TRP A 463 12.66 -14.83 11.81
N ILE A 464 13.61 -14.20 12.49
CA ILE A 464 14.13 -12.88 12.09
C ILE A 464 15.64 -12.99 11.88
N ASP A 465 16.09 -12.63 10.68
CA ASP A 465 17.51 -12.59 10.30
C ASP A 465 17.90 -11.17 9.88
N GLU A 466 19.06 -10.69 10.37
CA GLU A 466 19.60 -9.33 10.13
C GLU A 466 18.59 -8.19 10.40
N GLY A 467 17.64 -8.41 11.32
CA GLY A 467 16.61 -7.43 11.65
C GLY A 467 17.11 -6.30 12.55
N ASN A 468 16.41 -5.18 12.54
CA ASN A 468 16.64 -4.10 13.49
C ASN A 468 15.33 -3.74 14.20
N LEU A 469 15.15 -4.23 15.43
CA LEU A 469 13.98 -3.99 16.26
C LEU A 469 14.31 -2.93 17.30
N LYS A 470 14.04 -1.66 16.96
CA LYS A 470 14.40 -0.51 17.78
C LYS A 470 13.20 0.36 18.16
N PRO A 471 12.70 0.27 19.41
CA PRO A 471 11.63 1.15 19.87
C PRO A 471 12.08 2.61 19.97
N THR A 472 11.18 3.54 19.67
CA THR A 472 11.43 4.98 19.77
C THR A 472 11.42 5.50 21.21
N ALA A 473 10.71 4.84 22.11
CA ALA A 473 10.62 5.23 23.51
C ALA A 473 11.37 4.23 24.40
N SER A 474 12.05 4.72 25.44
CA SER A 474 12.75 3.90 26.44
C SER A 474 11.82 2.99 27.24
N SER A 475 10.52 3.32 27.30
CA SER A 475 9.46 2.51 27.89
C SER A 475 8.86 1.48 26.94
N GLY A 476 9.18 1.55 25.64
CA GLY A 476 8.64 0.66 24.61
C GLY A 476 9.27 -0.74 24.63
N TYR A 477 8.54 -1.69 24.07
CA TYR A 477 8.98 -3.07 23.89
C TYR A 477 9.66 -3.22 22.53
N GLY A 478 10.88 -3.76 22.51
CA GLY A 478 11.45 -4.27 21.28
C GLY A 478 10.70 -5.53 20.84
N ILE A 479 10.47 -6.43 21.80
CA ILE A 479 9.78 -7.71 21.61
C ILE A 479 8.76 -7.91 22.73
N LEU A 480 7.55 -8.31 22.36
CA LEU A 480 6.50 -8.78 23.26
C LEU A 480 5.97 -10.14 22.77
N LEU A 481 6.17 -11.19 23.56
CA LEU A 481 5.68 -12.54 23.27
C LEU A 481 4.68 -13.01 24.33
N SER A 482 3.61 -13.66 23.90
CA SER A 482 2.62 -14.28 24.78
C SER A 482 2.20 -15.66 24.28
N GLY A 483 1.49 -16.42 25.12
CA GLY A 483 1.02 -17.77 24.78
C GLY A 483 2.17 -18.78 24.68
N ALA A 484 2.19 -19.53 23.58
CA ALA A 484 3.20 -20.49 23.16
C ALA A 484 4.00 -20.02 21.93
N ALA A 485 4.06 -18.69 21.69
CA ALA A 485 4.77 -18.12 20.56
C ALA A 485 6.28 -18.43 20.61
N LYS A 486 6.89 -18.65 19.45
CA LYS A 486 8.32 -18.94 19.31
C LYS A 486 8.98 -17.90 18.41
N LEU A 487 10.10 -17.36 18.87
CA LEU A 487 10.88 -16.39 18.13
C LEU A 487 12.34 -16.85 18.00
N HIS A 488 12.75 -17.07 16.77
CA HIS A 488 14.09 -17.46 16.39
C HIS A 488 14.82 -16.24 15.82
N LEU A 489 15.95 -15.86 16.43
CA LEU A 489 16.73 -14.68 16.04
C LEU A 489 18.11 -15.06 15.50
N ARG A 490 18.49 -14.46 14.37
CA ARG A 490 19.85 -14.52 13.82
C ARG A 490 20.29 -13.10 13.48
N ASN A 491 21.51 -12.71 13.89
CA ASN A 491 22.09 -11.38 13.61
C ASN A 491 21.15 -10.19 13.85
N THR A 492 20.23 -10.31 14.81
CA THR A 492 19.15 -9.33 15.03
C THR A 492 19.36 -8.69 16.39
N PRO A 493 19.98 -7.50 16.46
CA PRO A 493 20.05 -6.75 17.70
C PRO A 493 18.63 -6.35 18.15
N VAL A 494 18.34 -6.62 19.42
CA VAL A 494 17.09 -6.24 20.07
C VAL A 494 17.37 -5.06 20.98
N PHE A 495 16.67 -3.95 20.75
CA PHE A 495 16.75 -2.77 21.60
C PHE A 495 15.45 -2.59 22.40
N GLY A 496 15.55 -1.98 23.59
CA GLY A 496 14.41 -1.81 24.49
C GLY A 496 14.10 -3.05 25.33
N LYS A 497 12.88 -3.12 25.88
CA LYS A 497 12.47 -4.24 26.74
C LYS A 497 12.05 -5.44 25.89
N THR A 498 12.49 -6.62 26.30
CA THR A 498 11.94 -7.90 25.84
C THR A 498 11.05 -8.45 26.94
N VAL A 499 9.78 -8.68 26.63
CA VAL A 499 8.81 -9.28 27.55
C VAL A 499 8.33 -10.61 26.98
N ILE A 500 8.43 -11.65 27.81
CA ILE A 500 7.97 -13.00 27.51
C ILE A 500 6.92 -13.36 28.55
N GLN A 501 5.73 -13.73 28.09
CA GLN A 501 4.59 -14.12 28.93
C GLN A 501 4.15 -15.55 28.56
N GLY A 502 3.65 -16.30 29.56
CA GLY A 502 3.20 -17.68 29.35
C GLY A 502 4.37 -18.63 29.07
N THR A 503 4.23 -19.46 28.04
CA THR A 503 5.18 -20.50 27.61
C THR A 503 5.98 -20.11 26.38
N ALA A 504 5.97 -18.84 25.99
CA ALA A 504 6.66 -18.35 24.80
C ALA A 504 8.20 -18.48 24.93
N THR A 505 8.89 -18.65 23.80
CA THR A 505 10.35 -18.86 23.77
C THR A 505 11.06 -17.92 22.81
N VAL A 506 12.31 -17.55 23.15
CA VAL A 506 13.24 -16.84 22.26
C VAL A 506 14.53 -17.64 22.22
N ASP A 507 15.02 -17.94 21.01
CA ASP A 507 16.29 -18.63 20.80
C ASP A 507 17.07 -18.06 19.61
N ALA A 508 18.35 -18.43 19.55
CA ALA A 508 19.20 -18.15 18.40
C ALA A 508 19.25 -19.39 17.50
N TYR A 509 19.25 -19.18 16.19
CA TYR A 509 19.24 -20.26 15.19
C TYR A 509 20.18 -20.01 14.02
#